data_AF-A0A7V2XLT5-F1
#
_entry.id   AF-A0A7V2XLT5-F1
#
_cell.length_a   1.000
_cell.length_b   1.000
_cell.length_c   1.000
_cell.angle_alpha   90.00
_cell.angle_beta   90.00
_cell.angle_gamma   90.00
#
_symmetry.space_group_name_H-M   'P 1'
#
loop_
_entity.id
_entity.type
_entity.pdbx_description
1 polymer ?
#
loop_
_entity_poly.entity_id
_entity_poly.type
_entity_poly.pdbx_seq_one_letter_code
_entity_poly.pdbx_strand_id
1 'polypeptide(L)'
;MHNQRMTSPSLQFKIQKLRQAAPLEVPKARLCSDVVHALLTGGQKKELTDALQRLREGCGSNWSATHAFQFMSGRRGEFAADCGKPEEKPYLFLAHLLAKEVCNEYGLGAVERMDQLDAAKLQALVASVQPARGSEGGHVA
;
A
#
# COMPACT_ATOMS: atom_id res chain seq x y z
N MET A 1 19.97 -20.37 23.53
CA MET A 1 18.65 -19.82 23.90
C MET A 1 17.82 -19.62 22.64
N HIS A 2 17.00 -20.61 22.26
CA HIS A 2 16.12 -20.53 21.09
C HIS A 2 14.68 -20.33 21.58
N ASN A 3 14.21 -19.09 21.53
CA ASN A 3 12.83 -18.77 21.86
C ASN A 3 11.94 -19.08 20.64
N GLN A 4 11.60 -20.37 20.44
CA GLN A 4 10.58 -20.77 19.47
C GLN A 4 9.24 -20.20 19.95
N ARG A 5 8.82 -19.07 19.39
CA ARG A 5 7.45 -18.56 19.55
C ARG A 5 6.50 -19.60 18.96
N MET A 6 5.97 -20.50 19.80
CA MET A 6 4.85 -21.37 19.46
C MET A 6 3.65 -20.50 19.11
N THR A 7 3.49 -20.18 17.84
CA THR A 7 2.26 -19.57 17.33
C THR A 7 1.16 -20.61 17.45
N SER A 8 0.08 -20.29 18.18
CA SER A 8 -0.99 -21.24 18.40
C SER A 8 -1.62 -21.70 17.07
N PRO A 9 -2.18 -22.92 16.98
CA PRO A 9 -2.83 -23.42 15.77
C PRO A 9 -3.90 -22.46 15.23
N SER A 10 -4.64 -21.77 16.11
CA SER A 10 -5.63 -20.77 15.73
C SER A 10 -5.01 -19.52 15.10
N LEU A 11 -3.84 -19.09 15.57
CA LEU A 11 -3.10 -17.98 14.98
C LEU A 11 -2.54 -18.36 13.60
N GLN A 12 -2.03 -19.58 13.46
CA GLN A 12 -1.56 -20.11 12.18
C GLN A 12 -2.69 -20.19 11.16
N PHE A 13 -3.87 -20.67 11.56
CA PHE A 13 -5.06 -20.73 10.70
C PHE A 13 -5.52 -19.33 10.25
N LYS A 14 -5.53 -18.34 11.17
CA LYS A 14 -5.83 -16.94 10.82
C LYS A 14 -4.82 -16.36 9.84
N ILE A 15 -3.52 -16.59 10.06
CA ILE A 15 -2.45 -16.17 9.14
C ILE A 15 -2.62 -16.83 7.78
N GLN A 16 -2.93 -18.12 7.73
CA GLN A 16 -3.14 -18.85 6.48
C GLN A 16 -4.35 -18.33 5.71
N LYS A 17 -5.47 -18.06 6.40
CA LYS A 17 -6.66 -17.47 5.79
C LYS A 17 -6.40 -16.07 5.21
N LEU A 18 -5.62 -15.24 5.92
CA LEU A 18 -5.18 -13.95 5.40
C LEU A 18 -4.29 -14.11 4.17
N ARG A 19 -3.32 -15.02 4.20
CA ARG A 19 -2.47 -15.32 3.04
C ARG A 19 -3.26 -15.80 1.82
N GLN A 20 -4.33 -16.56 2.01
CA GLN A 20 -5.22 -16.99 0.93
C GLN A 20 -5.97 -15.83 0.28
N ALA A 21 -6.21 -14.72 0.99
CA ALA A 21 -6.83 -13.53 0.42
C ALA A 21 -5.85 -12.65 -0.39
N ALA A 22 -4.55 -12.71 -0.08
CA ALA A 22 -3.53 -11.85 -0.72
C ALA A 22 -3.53 -11.87 -2.26
N PRO A 23 -3.68 -13.01 -2.96
CA PRO A 23 -3.73 -13.05 -4.42
C PRO A 23 -4.88 -12.26 -5.05
N LEU A 24 -5.97 -12.05 -4.31
CA LEU A 24 -7.13 -11.27 -4.77
C LEU A 24 -7.03 -9.79 -4.37
N GLU A 25 -6.41 -9.50 -3.22
CA GLU A 25 -6.31 -8.15 -2.68
C GLU A 25 -5.20 -7.33 -3.33
N VAL A 26 -4.03 -7.93 -3.60
CA VAL A 26 -2.85 -7.20 -4.12
C VAL A 26 -3.09 -6.63 -5.53
N PRO A 27 -3.63 -7.37 -6.52
CA PRO A 27 -3.91 -6.79 -7.85
C PRO A 27 -4.89 -5.61 -7.79
N LYS A 28 -5.91 -5.72 -6.93
CA LYS A 28 -6.87 -4.65 -6.69
C LYS A 28 -6.22 -3.42 -6.04
N ALA A 29 -5.35 -3.64 -5.06
CA ALA A 29 -4.61 -2.56 -4.40
C ALA A 29 -3.74 -1.78 -5.39
N ARG A 30 -3.09 -2.45 -6.35
CA ARG A 30 -2.32 -1.78 -7.43
C ARG A 30 -3.21 -0.84 -8.25
N LEU A 31 -4.37 -1.33 -8.70
CA LEU A 31 -5.31 -0.50 -9.47
C LEU A 31 -5.84 0.68 -8.64
N CYS A 32 -6.13 0.47 -7.36
CA CYS A 32 -6.59 1.54 -6.48
C CYS A 32 -5.47 2.54 -6.18
N SER A 33 -4.22 2.10 -6.00
CA SER A 33 -3.08 2.96 -5.76
C SER A 33 -2.80 3.88 -6.94
N ASP A 34 -2.92 3.39 -8.18
CA ASP A 34 -2.76 4.21 -9.38
C ASP A 34 -3.70 5.42 -9.37
N VAL A 35 -4.96 5.21 -8.97
CA VAL A 35 -5.96 6.28 -8.89
C VAL A 35 -5.63 7.27 -7.77
N VAL A 36 -5.23 6.78 -6.59
CA VAL A 36 -4.85 7.63 -5.45
C VAL A 36 -3.64 8.51 -5.82
N HIS A 37 -2.62 7.92 -6.42
CA HIS A 37 -1.42 8.66 -6.85
C HIS A 37 -1.75 9.67 -7.95
N ALA A 38 -2.46 9.27 -9.01
CA ALA A 38 -2.81 10.17 -10.10
C ALA A 38 -3.59 11.42 -9.64
N LEU A 39 -4.43 11.28 -8.59
CA LEU A 39 -5.16 12.40 -8.01
C LEU A 39 -4.29 13.32 -7.15
N LEU A 40 -3.32 12.78 -6.42
CA LEU A 40 -2.58 13.52 -5.39
C LEU A 40 -1.24 14.07 -5.87
N THR A 41 -0.64 13.48 -6.90
CA THR A 41 0.59 14.02 -7.51
C THR A 41 0.31 15.16 -8.49
N GLY A 42 -0.95 15.55 -8.66
CA GLY A 42 -1.35 16.55 -9.66
C GLY A 42 -1.11 16.06 -11.08
N GLY A 43 -1.19 14.74 -11.30
CA GLY A 43 -1.00 14.10 -12.59
C GLY A 43 -1.89 14.70 -13.67
N GLN A 44 -1.49 14.54 -14.93
CA GLN A 44 -2.29 15.05 -16.05
C GLN A 44 -3.69 14.43 -16.01
N LYS A 45 -4.73 15.18 -16.40
CA LYS A 45 -6.13 14.68 -16.48
C LYS A 45 -6.25 13.33 -17.19
N LYS A 46 -5.36 13.07 -18.16
CA LYS A 46 -5.25 11.80 -18.86
C LYS A 46 -4.84 10.63 -17.95
N GLU A 47 -3.85 10.82 -17.08
CA GLU A 47 -3.35 9.77 -16.16
C GLU A 47 -4.44 9.29 -15.21
N LEU A 48 -5.22 10.23 -14.66
CA LEU A 48 -6.37 9.89 -13.82
C LEU A 48 -7.45 9.14 -14.62
N THR A 49 -7.74 9.58 -15.85
CA THR A 49 -8.73 8.94 -16.72
C THR A 49 -8.32 7.50 -17.02
N ASP A 50 -7.05 7.29 -17.39
CA ASP A 50 -6.49 5.98 -17.69
C ASP A 50 -6.48 5.08 -16.44
N ALA A 51 -6.11 5.61 -15.27
CA ALA A 51 -6.14 4.86 -14.01
C ALA A 51 -7.57 4.42 -13.63
N LEU A 52 -8.56 5.30 -13.77
CA LEU A 52 -9.97 4.97 -13.53
C LEU A 52 -10.51 3.94 -14.53
N GLN A 53 -10.07 4.01 -15.79
CA GLN A 53 -10.43 3.03 -16.79
C GLN A 53 -9.89 1.64 -16.42
N ARG A 54 -8.59 1.54 -16.09
CA ARG A 54 -7.97 0.28 -15.64
C ARG A 54 -8.64 -0.28 -14.38
N LEU A 55 -9.02 0.59 -13.43
CA LEU A 55 -9.75 0.18 -12.23
C LEU A 55 -11.09 -0.47 -12.57
N ARG A 56 -11.86 0.13 -13.49
CA ARG A 56 -13.17 -0.40 -13.91
C ARG A 56 -13.04 -1.71 -14.69
N GLU A 57 -12.02 -1.84 -15.53
CA GLU A 57 -11.73 -3.08 -16.24
C GLU A 57 -11.33 -4.21 -15.29
N GLY A 58 -10.53 -3.91 -14.26
CA GLY A 58 -10.05 -4.92 -13.32
C GLY A 58 -10.99 -5.26 -12.17
N CYS A 59 -11.88 -4.33 -11.78
CA CYS A 59 -12.72 -4.49 -10.58
C CYS A 59 -14.24 -4.38 -10.84
N GLY A 60 -14.64 -3.96 -12.04
CA GLY A 60 -16.03 -3.76 -12.45
C GLY A 60 -16.39 -2.29 -12.72
N SER A 61 -17.37 -2.06 -13.60
CA SER A 61 -17.75 -0.73 -14.09
C SER A 61 -18.22 0.25 -13.02
N ASN A 62 -18.73 -0.24 -11.88
CA ASN A 62 -19.23 0.58 -10.77
C ASN A 62 -18.12 1.18 -9.89
N TRP A 63 -16.85 0.88 -10.16
CA TRP A 63 -15.74 1.45 -9.39
C TRP A 63 -15.48 2.91 -9.74
N SER A 64 -15.24 3.70 -8.70
CA SER A 64 -14.96 5.13 -8.76
C SER A 64 -13.71 5.48 -7.94
N ALA A 65 -13.25 6.73 -8.03
CA ALA A 65 -12.16 7.22 -7.20
C ALA A 65 -12.46 7.03 -5.70
N THR A 66 -13.69 7.34 -5.26
CA THR A 66 -14.10 7.15 -3.86
C THR A 66 -13.92 5.71 -3.40
N HIS A 67 -14.30 4.72 -4.22
CA HIS A 67 -14.09 3.31 -3.90
C HIS A 67 -12.61 2.94 -3.78
N ALA A 68 -11.74 3.51 -4.64
CA ALA A 68 -10.30 3.32 -4.55
C ALA A 68 -9.73 3.87 -3.23
N PHE A 69 -10.12 5.08 -2.85
CA PHE A 69 -9.72 5.71 -1.59
C PHE A 69 -10.21 4.92 -0.36
N GLN A 70 -11.48 4.48 -0.36
CA GLN A 70 -12.04 3.67 0.72
C GLN A 70 -11.36 2.30 0.84
N PHE A 71 -11.05 1.67 -0.29
CA PHE A 71 -10.32 0.40 -0.30
C PHE A 71 -8.90 0.59 0.26
N MET A 72 -8.18 1.60 -0.23
CA MET A 72 -6.79 1.83 0.14
C MET A 72 -6.64 2.32 1.58
N SER A 73 -7.55 3.14 2.11
CA SER A 73 -7.47 3.66 3.48
C SER A 73 -7.72 2.60 4.57
N GLY A 74 -8.43 1.52 4.23
CA GLY A 74 -8.79 0.47 5.18
C GLY A 74 -7.70 -0.59 5.38
N ARG A 75 -7.99 -1.53 6.30
CA ARG A 75 -7.14 -2.69 6.62
C ARG A 75 -6.78 -3.57 5.42
N ARG A 76 -7.63 -3.61 4.40
CA ARG A 76 -7.39 -4.39 3.17
C ARG A 76 -6.28 -3.76 2.32
N GLY A 77 -6.29 -2.43 2.19
CA GLY A 77 -5.21 -1.69 1.53
C GLY A 77 -3.88 -1.85 2.25
N GLU A 78 -3.87 -1.72 3.58
CA GLU A 78 -2.69 -1.96 4.41
C GLU A 78 -2.15 -3.39 4.23
N PHE A 79 -3.03 -4.40 4.35
CA PHE A 79 -2.66 -5.80 4.17
C PHE A 79 -2.09 -6.09 2.78
N ALA A 80 -2.70 -5.52 1.74
CA ALA A 80 -2.23 -5.68 0.37
C ALA A 80 -0.86 -5.03 0.16
N ALA A 81 -0.60 -3.87 0.77
CA ALA A 81 0.73 -3.24 0.75
C ALA A 81 1.78 -4.12 1.43
N ASP A 82 1.45 -4.76 2.55
CA ASP A 82 2.35 -5.69 3.25
C ASP A 82 2.63 -6.97 2.46
N CYS A 83 1.68 -7.40 1.62
CA CYS A 83 1.76 -8.59 0.79
C CYS A 83 2.34 -8.33 -0.62
N GLY A 84 2.52 -7.06 -1.00
CA GLY A 84 3.14 -6.69 -2.27
C GLY A 84 4.57 -7.22 -2.41
N LYS A 85 5.09 -7.22 -3.64
CA LYS A 85 6.51 -7.48 -3.89
C LYS A 85 7.37 -6.42 -3.20
N PRO A 86 8.60 -6.75 -2.75
CA PRO A 86 9.46 -5.83 -2.01
C PRO A 86 9.57 -4.43 -2.64
N GLU A 87 9.72 -4.37 -3.97
CA GLU A 87 9.89 -3.15 -4.74
C GLU A 87 8.64 -2.26 -4.80
N GLU A 88 7.44 -2.82 -4.68
CA GLU A 88 6.17 -2.07 -4.75
C GLU A 88 5.61 -1.74 -3.36
N LYS A 89 6.09 -2.38 -2.28
CA LYS A 89 5.58 -2.12 -0.93
C LYS A 89 5.62 -0.64 -0.53
N PRO A 90 6.72 0.12 -0.76
CA PRO A 90 6.74 1.53 -0.40
C PRO A 90 5.66 2.33 -1.15
N TYR A 91 5.44 2.01 -2.43
CA TYR A 91 4.47 2.68 -3.28
C TYR A 91 3.02 2.41 -2.85
N LEU A 92 2.70 1.12 -2.61
CA LEU A 92 1.37 0.70 -2.14
C LEU A 92 1.09 1.22 -0.73
N PHE A 93 2.09 1.20 0.15
CA PHE A 93 1.95 1.69 1.51
C PHE A 93 1.79 3.21 1.54
N LEU A 94 2.53 3.96 0.72
CA LEU A 94 2.32 5.39 0.56
C LEU A 94 0.90 5.71 0.06
N ALA A 95 0.39 4.97 -0.93
CA ALA A 95 -1.00 5.12 -1.38
C ALA A 95 -2.02 4.86 -0.26
N HIS A 96 -1.78 3.86 0.59
CA HIS A 96 -2.59 3.62 1.78
C HIS A 96 -2.60 4.83 2.73
N LEU A 97 -1.43 5.40 3.05
CA LEU A 97 -1.33 6.54 3.95
C LEU A 97 -1.99 7.80 3.39
N LEU A 98 -1.78 8.07 2.10
CA LEU A 98 -2.44 9.18 1.41
C LEU A 98 -3.96 9.01 1.40
N ALA A 99 -4.44 7.79 1.13
CA ALA A 99 -5.86 7.50 1.17
C ALA A 99 -6.43 7.62 2.60
N LYS A 100 -5.68 7.18 3.62
CA LYS A 100 -6.04 7.28 5.04
C LYS A 100 -6.23 8.73 5.45
N GLU A 101 -5.30 9.62 5.10
CA GLU A 101 -5.42 11.04 5.41
C GLU A 101 -6.61 11.69 4.69
N VAL A 102 -6.80 11.44 3.39
CA VAL A 102 -7.94 11.97 2.63
C VAL A 102 -9.27 11.44 3.18
N CYS A 103 -9.37 10.14 3.47
CA CYS A 103 -10.61 9.59 4.00
C CYS A 103 -10.93 10.10 5.41
N ASN A 104 -9.92 10.35 6.24
CA ASN A 104 -10.07 10.94 7.56
C ASN A 104 -10.56 12.40 7.46
N GLU A 105 -9.89 13.23 6.65
CA GLU A 105 -10.18 14.66 6.48
C GLU A 105 -11.59 14.90 5.91
N TYR A 106 -11.99 14.11 4.90
CA TYR A 106 -13.26 14.30 4.18
C TYR A 106 -14.38 13.36 4.63
N GLY A 107 -14.18 12.59 5.70
CA GLY A 107 -15.21 11.68 6.24
C GLY A 107 -15.64 10.57 5.28
N LEU A 108 -14.75 10.15 4.36
CA LEU A 108 -15.06 9.13 3.36
C LEU A 108 -14.96 7.69 3.90
N GLY A 109 -14.57 7.52 5.17
CA GLY A 109 -14.54 6.24 5.86
C GLY A 109 -14.20 6.37 7.34
N ALA A 110 -14.45 5.31 8.12
CA ALA A 110 -14.07 5.24 9.53
C ALA A 110 -12.60 4.81 9.66
N VAL A 111 -11.69 5.72 9.34
CA VAL A 111 -10.24 5.50 9.43
C VAL A 111 -9.60 6.53 10.35
N GLU A 112 -8.68 6.05 11.18
CA GLU A 112 -7.86 6.92 12.04
C GLU A 112 -6.90 7.75 11.18
N ARG A 113 -6.43 8.86 11.74
CA ARG A 113 -5.43 9.70 11.08
C ARG A 113 -4.09 8.96 10.98
N MET A 114 -3.26 9.33 10.00
CA MET A 114 -1.89 8.86 9.94
C MET A 114 -1.11 9.27 11.20
N ASP A 115 -0.30 8.36 11.75
CA ASP A 115 0.51 8.61 12.95
C ASP A 115 2.03 8.47 12.72
N GLN A 116 2.80 8.53 13.81
CA GLN A 116 4.26 8.39 13.74
C GLN A 116 4.72 6.97 13.39
N LEU A 117 3.94 5.94 13.74
CA LEU A 117 4.26 4.54 13.43
C LEU A 117 4.12 4.30 11.93
N ASP A 118 3.09 4.88 11.32
CA ASP A 118 2.88 4.88 9.88
C ASP A 118 4.08 5.49 9.15
N ALA A 119 4.53 6.67 9.58
CA ALA A 119 5.69 7.35 9.01
C ALA A 119 6.98 6.52 9.14
N ALA A 120 7.21 5.92 10.31
CA ALA A 120 8.37 5.06 10.56
C ALA A 120 8.34 3.80 9.67
N LYS A 121 7.16 3.17 9.50
CA LYS A 121 6.99 2.01 8.62
C LYS A 121 7.29 2.37 7.16
N LEU A 122 6.82 3.52 6.68
CA LEU A 122 7.13 3.98 5.32
C LEU A 122 8.64 4.19 5.14
N GLN A 123 9.31 4.86 6.09
CA GLN A 123 10.76 5.07 6.03
C GLN A 123 11.54 3.75 5.99
N ALA A 124 11.15 2.76 6.81
CA ALA A 124 11.77 1.44 6.80
C ALA A 124 11.59 0.72 5.45
N LEU A 125 10.39 0.80 4.85
CA LEU A 125 10.11 0.23 3.53
C LEU A 125 10.96 0.91 2.44
N VAL A 126 11.03 2.24 2.43
CA VAL A 126 11.87 2.98 1.47
C VAL A 126 13.34 2.60 1.61
N ALA A 127 13.86 2.54 2.84
CA ALA A 127 15.24 2.13 3.10
C ALA A 127 15.54 0.69 2.63
N SER A 128 14.55 -0.21 2.71
CA SER A 128 14.72 -1.60 2.27
C SER A 128 14.83 -1.79 0.75
N VAL A 129 14.39 -0.81 -0.04
CA VAL A 129 14.42 -0.86 -1.51
C VAL A 129 15.56 -0.03 -2.11
N GLN A 130 16.11 0.94 -1.36
CA GLN A 130 17.29 1.67 -1.80
C GLN A 130 18.53 0.74 -1.71
N PRO A 131 19.23 0.45 -2.83
CA PRO A 131 20.53 -0.19 -2.73
C PRO A 131 21.44 0.76 -1.93
N ALA A 132 22.25 0.20 -1.02
CA ALA A 132 23.28 0.95 -0.33
C ALA A 132 24.10 1.69 -1.38
N ARG A 133 23.93 3.02 -1.48
CA ARG A 133 24.74 3.84 -2.39
C ARG A 133 26.18 3.60 -1.95
N GLY A 134 26.96 2.97 -2.83
CA GLY A 134 28.32 2.57 -2.57
C GLY A 134 29.13 3.73 -2.02
N SER A 135 29.91 3.43 -0.98
CA SER A 135 31.05 4.25 -0.60
C SER A 135 32.10 4.17 -1.72
N GLU A 136 31.90 4.92 -2.79
CA GLU A 136 32.97 5.26 -3.74
C GLU A 136 33.52 6.64 -3.36
N GLY A 137 34.26 6.68 -2.26
CA GLY A 137 35.16 7.77 -1.92
C GLY A 137 36.57 7.38 -2.30
N GLY A 138 37.04 7.89 -3.44
CA GLY A 138 38.31 7.54 -4.04
C GLY A 138 39.52 7.81 -3.15
N HIS A 139 40.42 6.82 -3.10
CA HIS A 139 41.80 7.04 -2.71
C HIS A 139 42.58 7.34 -3.99
N VAL A 140 42.81 8.63 -4.26
CA VAL A 140 43.85 9.07 -5.18
C VAL A 140 45.06 9.37 -4.31
N ALA A 141 46.07 8.51 -4.39
CA ALA A 141 47.45 8.79 -4.04
C ALA A 141 48.33 8.08 -5.06
#